data_AF-X1REE4-F1
#
_entry.id   AF-X1REE4-F1
#
_cell.length_a   1.000
_cell.length_b   1.000
_cell.length_c   1.000
_cell.angle_alpha   90.00
_cell.angle_beta   90.00
_cell.angle_gamma   90.00
#
_symmetry.space_group_name_H-M   'P 1'
#
loop_
_entity.id
_entity.type
_entity.pdbx_description
1 polymer ?
#
loop_
_entity_poly.entity_id
_entity_poly.type
_entity_poly.pdbx_seq_one_letter_code
_entity_poly.pdbx_strand_id
1 'polypeptide(L)'
;LGAAGVENKIHSLLVNISALTAGAAIKVKLFMKVHGTERKVYPPQGTTWTKGTDPDGLWIIDGILSIHEALRVEVESDKANDNGKAIDYDYMLETMS
;
A
#
# COMPACT_ATOMS: atom_id res chain seq x y z
N LEU A 1 8.93 1.79 -0.42
CA LEU A 1 9.56 0.47 -0.23
C LEU A 1 10.60 0.29 -1.32
N GLY A 2 11.77 -0.26 -1.01
CA GLY A 2 12.90 -0.33 -1.96
C GLY A 2 13.50 1.04 -2.28
N ALA A 3 14.39 1.08 -3.27
CA ALA A 3 15.07 2.28 -3.74
C ALA A 3 15.05 2.37 -5.28
N ALA A 4 15.28 3.57 -5.81
CA ALA A 4 15.32 3.78 -7.26
C ALA A 4 16.48 2.99 -7.89
N GLY A 5 16.20 2.26 -8.97
CA GLY A 5 17.17 1.43 -9.68
C GLY A 5 17.72 0.24 -8.90
N VAL A 6 17.09 -0.16 -7.78
CA VAL A 6 17.48 -1.35 -7.00
C VAL A 6 16.41 -2.42 -7.18
N GLU A 7 16.83 -3.62 -7.56
CA GLU A 7 15.94 -4.77 -7.65
C GLU A 7 15.71 -5.38 -6.27
N ASN A 8 14.44 -5.47 -5.88
CA ASN A 8 14.02 -6.08 -4.63
C ASN A 8 12.84 -7.04 -4.88
N LYS A 9 12.68 -8.03 -3.98
CA LYS A 9 11.39 -8.72 -3.82
C LYS A 9 10.70 -8.19 -2.57
N ILE A 10 9.42 -7.87 -2.70
CA ILE A 10 8.52 -7.68 -1.57
C ILE A 10 7.84 -9.03 -1.34
N HIS A 11 7.96 -9.56 -0.13
CA HIS A 11 7.26 -10.79 0.26
C HIS A 11 5.92 -10.48 0.92
N SER A 12 5.84 -9.34 1.61
CA SER A 12 4.61 -8.88 2.25
C SER A 12 4.58 -7.36 2.38
N LEU A 13 3.36 -6.81 2.34
CA LEU A 13 3.04 -5.45 2.76
C LEU A 13 1.70 -5.49 3.50
N LEU A 14 1.73 -5.10 4.77
CA LEU A 14 0.57 -4.96 5.64
C LEU A 14 0.33 -3.50 5.96
N VAL A 15 -0.94 -3.08 5.99
CA VAL A 15 -1.35 -1.73 6.34
C VAL A 15 -2.38 -1.78 7.47
N ASN A 16 -2.17 -1.00 8.53
CA ASN A 16 -3.08 -0.91 9.66
C ASN A 16 -4.04 0.29 9.51
N ILE A 17 -5.34 0.01 9.41
CA ILE A 17 -6.40 1.02 9.31
C ILE A 17 -7.12 1.28 10.64
N SER A 18 -6.64 0.73 11.77
CA SER A 18 -7.33 0.81 13.06
C SER A 18 -7.63 2.24 13.54
N ALA A 19 -6.78 3.20 13.16
CA ALA A 19 -6.91 4.61 13.53
C ALA A 19 -7.94 5.40 12.70
N LEU A 20 -8.52 4.80 11.66
CA LEU A 20 -9.47 5.44 10.76
C LEU A 20 -10.91 5.37 11.26
N THR A 21 -11.75 6.26 10.72
CA THR A 21 -13.16 6.40 11.09
C THR A 21 -13.95 5.14 10.71
N ALA A 22 -14.78 4.63 11.62
CA ALA A 22 -15.67 3.51 11.33
C ALA A 22 -16.59 3.79 10.13
N GLY A 23 -16.71 2.82 9.22
CA GLY A 23 -17.45 2.97 7.97
C GLY A 23 -16.72 3.78 6.89
N ALA A 24 -15.46 4.17 7.10
CA ALA A 24 -14.63 4.78 6.07
C ALA A 24 -14.30 3.77 4.97
N ALA A 25 -14.47 4.19 3.72
CA ALA A 25 -14.01 3.47 2.54
C ALA A 25 -12.57 3.86 2.23
N ILE A 26 -11.68 2.87 2.31
CA ILE A 26 -10.23 3.03 2.25
C ILE A 26 -9.72 2.50 0.92
N LYS A 27 -8.77 3.21 0.32
CA LYS A 27 -8.00 2.78 -0.84
C LYS A 27 -6.52 2.85 -0.53
N VAL A 28 -5.84 1.71 -0.59
CA VAL A 28 -4.38 1.65 -0.62
C VAL A 28 -3.92 1.64 -2.07
N LYS A 29 -3.11 2.62 -2.46
CA LYS A 29 -2.58 2.79 -3.81
C LYS A 29 -1.08 2.56 -3.81
N LEU A 30 -0.60 1.83 -4.82
CA LEU A 30 0.83 1.62 -5.03
C LEU A 30 1.23 2.27 -6.35
N PHE A 31 2.36 2.97 -6.31
CA PHE A 31 2.93 3.67 -7.46
C PHE A 31 4.38 3.26 -7.65
N MET A 32 4.78 3.08 -8.90
CA MET A 32 6.15 2.75 -9.29
C MET A 32 6.45 3.37 -10.65
N LYS A 33 7.72 3.63 -10.95
CA LYS A 33 8.12 4.03 -12.30
C LYS A 33 7.99 2.86 -13.27
N VAL A 34 7.21 3.06 -14.32
CA VAL A 34 7.14 2.19 -15.50
C VAL A 34 7.78 2.96 -16.65
N HIS A 35 8.94 2.49 -17.11
CA HIS A 35 9.77 3.18 -18.09
C HIS A 35 10.04 4.65 -17.71
N GLY A 36 10.50 4.87 -16.47
CA GLY A 36 10.85 6.20 -15.95
C GLY A 36 9.68 7.10 -15.55
N THR A 37 8.44 6.76 -15.94
CA THR A 37 7.24 7.52 -15.56
C THR A 37 6.53 6.87 -14.40
N GLU A 38 6.24 7.61 -13.33
CA GLU A 38 5.46 7.06 -12.22
C GLU A 38 4.03 6.73 -12.68
N ARG A 39 3.60 5.50 -12.43
CA ARG A 39 2.24 5.03 -12.70
C ARG A 39 1.67 4.41 -11.44
N LYS A 40 0.37 4.57 -11.24
CA LYS A 40 -0.37 3.76 -10.28
C LYS A 40 -0.42 2.32 -10.81
N VAL A 41 0.15 1.38 -10.07
CA VAL A 41 0.19 -0.04 -10.43
C VAL A 41 -0.81 -0.88 -9.63
N TYR A 42 -1.34 -0.32 -8.53
CA TYR A 42 -2.35 -0.93 -7.67
C TYR A 42 -3.19 0.17 -7.00
N PRO A 43 -4.48 -0.06 -6.68
CA PRO A 43 -5.20 -1.31 -6.90
C PRO A 43 -5.89 -1.39 -8.26
N PRO A 44 -6.32 -2.59 -8.67
CA PRO A 44 -7.36 -2.75 -9.68
C PRO A 44 -8.59 -1.90 -9.38
N GLN A 45 -9.37 -1.60 -10.42
CA GLN A 45 -10.60 -0.83 -10.24
C GLN A 45 -11.58 -1.56 -9.32
N GLY A 46 -12.18 -0.83 -8.38
CA GLY A 46 -13.20 -1.35 -7.46
C GLY A 46 -12.66 -1.94 -6.16
N THR A 47 -11.34 -2.06 -5.97
CA THR A 47 -10.79 -2.49 -4.68
C THR A 47 -10.88 -1.37 -3.64
N THR A 48 -11.63 -1.64 -2.58
CA THR A 48 -11.80 -0.77 -1.40
C THR A 48 -11.95 -1.63 -0.16
N TRP A 49 -11.47 -1.14 0.97
CA TRP A 49 -11.70 -1.75 2.29
C TRP A 49 -12.58 -0.83 3.12
N THR A 50 -13.40 -1.38 4.01
CA THR A 50 -14.30 -0.63 4.87
C THR A 50 -13.90 -0.84 6.33
N LYS A 51 -13.51 0.25 7.00
CA LYS A 51 -13.14 0.22 8.42
C LYS A 51 -14.30 -0.28 9.28
N GLY A 52 -14.07 -1.32 10.07
CA GLY A 52 -15.08 -1.95 10.93
C GLY A 52 -15.93 -3.02 10.23
N THR A 53 -15.72 -3.25 8.93
CA THR A 53 -16.22 -4.42 8.21
C THR A 53 -15.06 -5.35 7.86
N ASP A 54 -14.00 -4.80 7.27
CA ASP A 54 -12.74 -5.50 7.04
C ASP A 54 -11.87 -5.49 8.30
N PRO A 55 -10.93 -6.46 8.44
CA PRO A 55 -9.94 -6.44 9.50
C PRO A 55 -9.11 -5.15 9.50
N ASP A 56 -8.66 -4.72 10.67
CA ASP A 56 -7.83 -3.52 10.77
C ASP A 56 -6.44 -3.69 10.14
N GLY A 57 -5.89 -4.91 10.15
CA GLY A 57 -4.66 -5.25 9.44
C GLY A 57 -4.96 -5.80 8.04
N LEU A 58 -4.59 -5.05 7.00
CA LEU A 58 -4.85 -5.39 5.61
C LEU A 58 -3.61 -5.97 4.95
N TRP A 59 -3.75 -7.14 4.32
CA TRP A 59 -2.77 -7.69 3.39
C TRP A 59 -2.89 -7.00 2.04
N ILE A 60 -1.93 -6.13 1.72
CA ILE A 60 -1.90 -5.39 0.44
C ILE A 60 -1.06 -6.16 -0.58
N ILE A 61 0.04 -6.74 -0.13
CA ILE A 61 0.84 -7.71 -0.88
C ILE A 61 0.95 -8.96 0.00
N ASP A 62 0.44 -10.08 -0.49
CA ASP A 62 0.49 -11.41 0.14
C ASP A 62 1.07 -12.41 -0.86
N GLY A 63 2.39 -12.34 -1.05
CA GLY A 63 3.11 -13.09 -2.06
C GLY A 63 4.32 -12.35 -2.61
N ILE A 64 5.16 -13.06 -3.37
CA ILE A 64 6.39 -12.50 -3.93
C ILE A 64 6.06 -11.53 -5.08
N LEU A 65 6.37 -10.25 -4.89
CA LEU A 65 6.32 -9.21 -5.92
C LEU A 65 7.72 -8.64 -6.15
N SER A 66 8.25 -8.81 -7.37
CA SER A 66 9.50 -8.15 -7.77
C SER A 66 9.27 -6.68 -8.11
N ILE A 67 10.13 -5.80 -7.61
CA ILE A 67 10.20 -4.38 -7.95
C ILE A 67 11.62 -4.03 -8.39
N HIS A 68 11.75 -3.06 -9.29
CA HIS A 68 13.06 -2.57 -9.79
C HIS A 68 13.25 -1.06 -9.53
N GLU A 69 12.29 -0.44 -8.85
CA GLU A 69 12.25 0.97 -8.51
C GLU A 69 11.59 1.11 -7.13
N ALA A 70 11.70 2.29 -6.52
CA ALA A 70 10.98 2.58 -5.29
C ALA A 70 9.46 2.45 -5.50
N LEU A 71 8.82 1.61 -4.67
CA LEU A 71 7.38 1.47 -4.60
C LEU A 71 6.82 2.46 -3.57
N ARG A 72 6.03 3.42 -4.02
CA ARG A 72 5.37 4.42 -3.18
C ARG A 72 3.97 3.96 -2.80
N VAL A 73 3.65 4.06 -1.51
CA VAL A 73 2.37 3.62 -0.94
C VAL A 73 1.60 4.85 -0.49
N GLU A 74 0.33 4.95 -0.87
CA GLU A 74 -0.62 5.94 -0.35
C GLU A 74 -1.84 5.23 0.23
N VAL A 75 -2.41 5.82 1.28
CA VAL A 75 -3.70 5.42 1.82
C VAL A 75 -4.65 6.62 1.74
N GLU A 76 -5.82 6.41 1.15
CA GLU A 76 -6.88 7.41 1.02
C GLU A 76 -8.13 6.91 1.75
N SER A 77 -8.76 7.79 2.52
CA SER A 77 -10.07 7.60 3.14
C SER A 77 -11.09 8.53 2.48
N ASP A 78 -12.35 8.09 2.39
CA ASP A 78 -13.47 8.93 1.97
C ASP A 78 -13.99 9.86 3.09
N LYS A 79 -13.46 9.77 4.31
CA LYS A 79 -13.89 10.59 5.46
C LYS A 79 -12.90 11.71 5.76
N ALA A 80 -13.39 12.95 5.80
CA ALA A 80 -12.59 14.13 6.13
C ALA A 80 -11.96 14.08 7.55
N ASN A 81 -12.59 13.37 8.49
CA ASN A 81 -12.08 13.21 9.86
C ASN A 81 -10.80 12.35 9.94
N ASP A 82 -10.45 11.66 8.86
CA ASP A 82 -9.24 10.83 8.77
C ASP A 82 -8.02 11.64 8.30
N ASN A 83 -8.20 12.91 7.94
CA ASN A 83 -7.10 13.77 7.53
C ASN A 83 -6.06 13.89 8.66
N GLY A 84 -4.80 13.59 8.32
CA GLY A 84 -3.68 13.66 9.26
C GLY A 84 -3.59 12.50 10.26
N LYS A 85 -4.45 11.48 10.15
CA LYS A 85 -4.30 10.25 10.94
C LYS A 85 -3.06 9.48 10.47
N ALA A 86 -2.28 9.00 11.43
CA ALA A 86 -1.17 8.10 11.15
C ALA A 86 -1.70 6.73 10.68
N ILE A 87 -0.95 6.11 9.78
CA ILE A 87 -1.18 4.75 9.30
C ILE A 87 0.11 3.97 9.54
N ASP A 88 0.02 2.90 10.34
CA ASP A 88 1.13 1.98 10.52
C ASP A 88 1.18 0.99 9.35
N TYR A 89 2.38 0.51 9.03
CA TYR A 89 2.58 -0.51 8.01
C TYR A 89 3.82 -1.35 8.33
N ASP A 90 3.78 -2.61 7.94
CA ASP A 90 4.91 -3.55 8.01
C ASP A 90 5.16 -4.15 6.64
N TYR A 91 6.43 -4.46 6.33
CA TYR A 91 6.79 -5.09 5.07
C TYR A 91 8.03 -5.96 5.21
N MET A 92 8.12 -6.99 4.37
CA MET A 92 9.32 -7.82 4.23
C MET A 92 9.93 -7.62 2.84
N LEU A 93 11.18 -7.19 2.81
CA LEU A 93 11.94 -6.89 1.59
C LEU A 93 13.20 -7.75 1.51
N GLU A 94 13.46 -8.32 0.34
CA GLU A 94 14.72 -9.00 -0.01
C GLU A 94 15.44 -8.16 -1.08
N THR A 95 16.74 -7.94 -0.90
CA THR A 95 17.57 -7.32 -1.94
C THR A 95 18.05 -8.39 -2.90
N MET A 96 17.85 -8.16 -4.19
CA MET A 96 18.33 -9.06 -5.23
C MET A 96 19.81 -8.77 -5.48
N SER A 97 20.64 -9.81 -5.38
CA SER A 97 22.08 -9.77 -5.66
C SER A 97 22.39 -9.97 -7.13
#